data_AF-A0A830F5Z5-F1
#
_entry.id   AF-A0A830F5Z5-F1
#
_cell.length_a   1.000
_cell.length_b   1.000
_cell.length_c   1.000
_cell.angle_alpha   90.00
_cell.angle_beta   90.00
_cell.angle_gamma   90.00
#
_symmetry.space_group_name_H-M   'P 1'
#
loop_
_entity.id
_entity.type
_entity.pdbx_description
1 polymer ?
#
loop_
_entity_poly.entity_id
_entity_poly.type
_entity_poly.pdbx_seq_one_letter_code
_entity_poly.pdbx_strand_id
1 'polypeptide(L)'
;MSGVEREPAALRHGKTVPTAYHTIGGRHPDGTPISLGAWTFETPQVRDVVECYLTGDVLNACAGKTHLSHPTIHRNDLDDRRDADTHHDVRDLDDYLPAESFDVVVFDPPFDGEQAREHYDGRTVGRGPSGGIWAARKALGRLTCPGGRVLSVGWNSVGLSHLNDFEREAVHLFQRPQKPDVFLTVDRKTQTTLANAANRSVGAEVEQQ
;
A
#
# COMPACT_ATOMS: atom_id res chain seq x y z
N MET A 1 -27.89 0.85 34.99
CA MET A 1 -28.46 1.12 33.65
C MET A 1 -27.29 1.42 32.73
N SER A 2 -26.87 0.45 31.91
CA SER A 2 -25.81 0.62 30.94
C SER A 2 -26.32 1.52 29.82
N GLY A 3 -25.81 2.75 29.75
CA GLY A 3 -26.07 3.64 28.62
C GLY A 3 -25.42 3.04 27.38
N VAL A 4 -26.21 2.38 26.53
CA VAL A 4 -25.77 2.00 25.19
C VAL A 4 -25.61 3.31 24.43
N GLU A 5 -24.37 3.76 24.30
CA GLU A 5 -24.02 4.93 23.50
C GLU A 5 -24.43 4.61 22.05
N ARG A 6 -25.53 5.25 21.61
CA ARG A 6 -26.05 5.02 20.27
C ARG A 6 -25.10 5.67 19.27
N GLU A 7 -24.59 4.88 18.34
CA GLU A 7 -23.79 5.39 17.22
C GLU A 7 -24.52 6.57 16.54
N PRO A 8 -23.83 7.70 16.30
CA PRO A 8 -24.39 8.87 15.64
C PRO A 8 -25.10 8.48 14.33
N ALA A 9 -26.31 9.01 14.12
CA ALA A 9 -27.15 8.64 12.98
C ALA A 9 -26.44 8.81 11.62
N ALA A 10 -25.57 9.81 11.50
CA ALA A 10 -24.80 10.08 10.28
C ALA A 10 -23.88 8.91 9.89
N LEU A 11 -23.27 8.21 10.85
CA LEU A 11 -22.32 7.13 10.57
C LEU A 11 -22.99 5.88 9.99
N ARG A 12 -24.31 5.72 10.20
CA ARG A 12 -25.09 4.57 9.71
C ARG A 12 -25.27 4.55 8.18
N HIS A 13 -24.96 5.67 7.52
CA HIS A 13 -25.07 5.80 6.08
C HIS A 13 -23.80 5.36 5.32
N GLY A 14 -22.77 4.88 6.04
CA GLY A 14 -21.52 4.43 5.44
C GLY A 14 -20.95 3.20 6.13
N LYS A 15 -19.91 2.62 5.53
CA LYS A 15 -19.09 1.59 6.18
C LYS A 15 -18.16 2.29 7.17
N THR A 16 -18.26 1.95 8.44
CA THR A 16 -17.31 2.40 9.46
C THR A 16 -16.03 1.57 9.35
N VAL A 17 -14.88 2.25 9.25
CA VAL A 17 -13.55 1.62 9.22
C VAL A 17 -12.63 2.37 10.18
N PRO A 18 -11.72 1.69 10.89
CA PRO A 18 -10.70 2.35 11.69
C PRO A 18 -9.97 3.43 10.89
N THR A 19 -9.99 4.66 11.39
CA THR A 19 -9.42 5.82 10.70
C THR A 19 -8.56 6.64 11.66
N ALA A 20 -7.34 6.98 11.24
CA ALA A 20 -6.41 7.79 12.01
C ALA A 20 -6.00 9.05 11.23
N TYR A 21 -5.94 10.19 11.92
CA TYR A 21 -5.47 11.46 11.37
C TYR A 21 -4.06 11.73 11.87
N HIS A 22 -3.18 12.12 10.96
CA HIS A 22 -1.76 12.37 11.21
C HIS A 22 -1.40 13.76 10.72
N THR A 23 -0.87 14.60 11.60
CA THR A 23 -0.42 15.94 11.21
C THR A 23 0.99 15.87 10.63
N ILE A 24 1.16 16.26 9.36
CA ILE A 24 2.48 16.45 8.77
C ILE A 24 3.02 17.82 9.17
N GLY A 25 4.22 17.83 9.74
CA GLY A 25 4.92 19.05 10.14
C GLY A 25 6.09 18.77 11.08
N GLY A 26 6.64 19.83 11.68
CA GLY A 26 7.84 19.73 12.52
C GLY A 26 9.14 19.90 11.72
N ARG A 27 10.24 19.40 12.28
CA ARG A 27 11.59 19.52 11.70
C ARG A 27 12.35 18.21 11.84
N HIS A 28 13.18 17.90 10.84
CA HIS A 28 14.19 16.84 10.93
C HIS A 28 15.26 17.20 11.98
N PRO A 29 16.10 16.25 12.43
CA PRO A 29 17.17 16.52 13.39
C PRO A 29 18.17 17.61 12.96
N ASP A 30 18.34 17.81 11.65
CA ASP A 30 19.18 18.87 11.07
C ASP A 30 18.48 20.25 11.03
N GLY A 31 17.25 20.34 11.52
CA GLY A 31 16.43 21.54 11.57
C GLY A 31 15.64 21.84 10.29
N THR A 32 15.77 21.05 9.23
CA THR A 32 15.00 21.25 7.99
C THR A 32 13.51 20.95 8.22
N PRO A 33 12.57 21.71 7.60
CA PRO A 33 11.14 21.47 7.78
C PRO A 33 10.70 20.12 7.21
N ILE A 34 9.87 19.38 7.95
CA ILE A 34 9.25 18.17 7.45
C ILE A 34 8.07 18.54 6.55
N SER A 35 8.04 17.97 5.34
CA SER A 35 6.93 18.08 4.42
C SER A 35 6.77 16.81 3.59
N LEU A 36 5.53 16.48 3.23
CA LEU A 36 5.24 15.34 2.36
C LEU A 36 5.45 15.76 0.90
N GLY A 37 6.63 15.40 0.38
CA GLY A 37 7.10 15.67 -0.99
C GLY A 37 7.11 14.42 -1.88
N ALA A 38 7.92 14.45 -2.95
CA ALA A 38 8.04 13.37 -3.93
C ALA A 38 8.59 12.05 -3.35
N TRP A 39 9.22 12.12 -2.18
CA TRP A 39 9.75 10.96 -1.46
C TRP A 39 8.92 10.76 -0.19
N THR A 40 7.80 10.05 -0.35
CA THR A 40 6.80 9.84 0.69
C THR A 40 7.42 9.39 2.01
N PHE A 41 8.33 8.40 1.94
CA PHE A 41 8.95 7.81 3.13
C PHE A 41 10.18 8.58 3.65
N GLU A 42 10.51 9.76 3.12
CA GLU A 42 11.35 10.72 3.86
C GLU A 42 10.56 11.43 4.96
N THR A 43 9.22 11.44 4.85
CA THR A 43 8.35 12.01 5.89
C THR A 43 8.20 11.01 7.04
N PRO A 44 8.75 11.27 8.24
CA PRO A 44 8.77 10.29 9.33
C PRO A 44 7.38 9.82 9.73
N GLN A 45 6.41 10.74 9.77
CA GLN A 45 5.02 10.40 10.12
C GLN A 45 4.39 9.37 9.19
N VAL A 46 4.74 9.39 7.89
CA VAL A 46 4.23 8.40 6.93
C VAL A 46 5.02 7.11 7.03
N ARG A 47 6.35 7.22 7.12
CA ARG A 47 7.26 6.08 7.29
C ARG A 47 6.89 5.24 8.51
N ASP A 48 6.77 5.86 9.68
CA ASP A 48 6.52 5.17 10.95
C ASP A 48 5.24 4.35 10.89
N VAL A 49 4.17 4.90 10.29
CA VAL A 49 2.91 4.20 10.09
C VAL A 49 3.08 3.01 9.14
N VAL A 50 3.72 3.21 7.99
CA VAL A 50 3.92 2.14 7.00
C VAL A 50 4.78 1.01 7.57
N GLU A 51 5.89 1.35 8.24
CA GLU A 51 6.81 0.38 8.84
C GLU A 51 6.14 -0.47 9.94
N CYS A 52 5.15 0.08 10.66
CA CYS A 52 4.35 -0.69 11.63
C CYS A 52 3.49 -1.81 11.01
N TYR A 53 3.22 -1.75 9.70
CA TYR A 53 2.48 -2.78 8.99
C TYR A 53 3.37 -3.84 8.33
N LEU A 54 4.69 -3.62 8.25
CA LEU A 54 5.61 -4.51 7.55
C LEU A 54 5.87 -5.77 8.39
N THR A 55 5.58 -6.93 7.79
CA THR A 55 5.77 -8.26 8.39
C THR A 55 6.00 -9.26 7.28
N GLY A 56 6.73 -10.34 7.56
CA GLY A 56 6.94 -11.42 6.57
C GLY A 56 7.69 -10.95 5.33
N ASP A 57 7.29 -11.45 4.15
CA ASP A 57 7.87 -11.05 2.87
C ASP A 57 7.19 -9.78 2.34
N VAL A 58 7.97 -8.73 2.08
CA VAL A 58 7.46 -7.41 1.67
C VAL A 58 7.79 -7.11 0.21
N LEU A 59 6.82 -6.60 -0.53
CA LEU A 59 7.04 -5.96 -1.84
C LEU A 59 6.88 -4.45 -1.71
N ASN A 60 7.92 -3.68 -2.02
CA ASN A 60 7.80 -2.25 -2.31
C ASN A 60 7.72 -2.04 -3.82
N ALA A 61 6.50 -1.84 -4.33
CA ALA A 61 6.22 -1.86 -5.77
C ALA A 61 6.71 -0.61 -6.53
N CYS A 62 6.94 0.49 -5.81
CA CYS A 62 7.42 1.77 -6.33
C CYS A 62 8.51 2.31 -5.38
N ALA A 63 9.70 1.73 -5.46
CA ALA A 63 10.69 1.86 -4.39
C ALA A 63 11.25 3.27 -4.20
N GLY A 64 11.38 4.05 -5.28
CA GLY A 64 12.01 5.35 -5.27
C GLY A 64 13.43 5.30 -4.71
N LYS A 65 13.88 6.41 -4.13
CA LYS A 65 15.21 6.49 -3.51
C LYS A 65 15.24 6.03 -2.05
N THR A 66 14.09 5.90 -1.40
CA THR A 66 14.00 5.66 0.05
C THR A 66 13.96 4.17 0.37
N HIS A 67 14.73 3.75 1.36
CA HIS A 67 14.72 2.36 1.86
C HIS A 67 13.80 2.29 3.08
N LEU A 68 12.75 1.47 3.03
CA LEU A 68 11.94 1.13 4.20
C LEU A 68 12.71 0.13 5.07
N SER A 69 12.60 0.25 6.39
CA SER A 69 13.33 -0.60 7.33
C SER A 69 12.61 -1.92 7.57
N HIS A 70 12.96 -2.96 6.81
CA HIS A 70 12.46 -4.33 7.01
C HIS A 70 13.48 -5.36 6.50
N PRO A 71 13.69 -6.51 7.18
CA PRO A 71 14.72 -7.48 6.80
C PRO A 71 14.52 -8.13 5.43
N THR A 72 13.27 -8.36 5.02
CA THR A 72 12.95 -9.07 3.77
C THR A 72 12.05 -8.24 2.88
N ILE A 73 12.65 -7.37 2.06
CA ILE A 73 11.94 -6.45 1.18
C ILE A 73 12.43 -6.58 -0.26
N HIS A 74 11.53 -7.03 -1.14
CA HIS A 74 11.72 -6.94 -2.59
C HIS A 74 11.34 -5.54 -3.06
N ARG A 75 12.25 -4.87 -3.75
CA ARG A 75 12.05 -3.51 -4.26
C ARG A 75 11.92 -3.52 -5.76
N ASN A 76 10.85 -2.92 -6.26
CA ASN A 76 10.66 -2.68 -7.67
C ASN A 76 10.61 -1.18 -7.96
N ASP A 77 11.28 -0.75 -9.03
CA ASP A 77 11.11 0.61 -9.55
C ASP A 77 11.23 0.62 -11.08
N LEU A 78 10.32 1.32 -11.76
CA LEU A 78 10.34 1.42 -13.22
C LEU A 78 11.61 2.14 -13.75
N ASP A 79 12.22 3.00 -12.94
CA ASP A 79 13.48 3.66 -13.26
C ASP A 79 14.66 2.73 -12.94
N ASP A 80 15.33 2.24 -13.99
CA ASP A 80 16.50 1.36 -13.96
C ASP A 80 17.75 2.00 -13.31
N ARG A 81 17.69 3.29 -12.99
CA ARG A 81 18.74 4.00 -12.24
C ARG A 81 18.54 3.92 -10.73
N ARG A 82 17.40 3.40 -10.25
CA ARG A 82 17.11 3.27 -8.81
C ARG A 82 17.74 2.02 -8.24
N ASP A 83 18.09 2.09 -6.96
CA ASP A 83 18.53 0.94 -6.18
C ASP A 83 17.32 0.06 -5.85
N ALA A 84 17.03 -0.89 -6.74
CA ALA A 84 15.89 -1.81 -6.68
C ALA A 84 16.29 -3.20 -7.21
N ASP A 85 15.59 -4.24 -6.75
CA ASP A 85 15.83 -5.62 -7.14
C ASP A 85 15.31 -5.93 -8.55
N THR A 86 14.22 -5.27 -8.95
CA THR A 86 13.61 -5.40 -10.28
C THR A 86 13.17 -4.05 -10.86
N HIS A 87 13.07 -4.01 -12.20
CA HIS A 87 12.68 -2.81 -12.93
C HIS A 87 11.52 -3.08 -13.90
N HIS A 88 10.37 -3.41 -13.35
CA HIS A 88 9.16 -3.72 -14.12
C HIS A 88 8.06 -2.70 -13.88
N ASP A 89 7.20 -2.53 -14.87
CA ASP A 89 5.95 -1.81 -14.69
C ASP A 89 5.07 -2.60 -13.71
N VAL A 90 4.50 -1.92 -12.72
CA VAL A 90 3.66 -2.54 -11.68
C VAL A 90 2.50 -3.32 -12.28
N ARG A 91 2.02 -2.92 -13.47
CA ARG A 91 0.92 -3.58 -14.18
C ARG A 91 1.24 -5.00 -14.63
N ASP A 92 2.52 -5.32 -14.75
CA ASP A 92 3.02 -6.58 -15.30
C ASP A 92 3.85 -7.36 -14.24
N LEU A 93 3.95 -6.86 -13.00
CA LEU A 93 4.78 -7.49 -11.97
C LEU A 93 4.41 -8.94 -11.66
N ASP A 94 3.15 -9.31 -11.84
CA ASP A 94 2.65 -10.67 -11.66
C ASP A 94 3.06 -11.65 -12.75
N ASP A 95 3.70 -11.16 -13.83
CA ASP A 95 4.36 -12.02 -14.82
C ASP A 95 5.81 -12.36 -14.42
N TYR A 96 6.42 -11.59 -13.51
CA TYR A 96 7.83 -11.71 -13.13
C TYR A 96 8.05 -12.20 -11.71
N LEU A 97 7.11 -11.94 -10.81
CA LEU A 97 7.17 -12.35 -9.41
C LEU A 97 6.18 -13.48 -9.12
N PRO A 98 6.50 -14.41 -8.19
CA PRO A 98 5.60 -15.50 -7.86
C PRO A 98 4.27 -15.00 -7.32
N ALA A 99 3.17 -15.62 -7.74
CA ALA A 99 1.86 -15.29 -7.18
C ALA A 99 1.81 -15.57 -5.68
N GLU A 100 1.07 -14.76 -4.94
CA GLU A 100 0.77 -14.92 -3.51
C GLU A 100 2.00 -15.05 -2.61
N SER A 101 3.13 -14.44 -2.99
CA SER A 101 4.41 -14.55 -2.28
C SER A 101 4.68 -13.44 -1.27
N PHE A 102 3.84 -12.40 -1.19
CA PHE A 102 4.09 -11.27 -0.30
C PHE A 102 3.02 -11.13 0.78
N ASP A 103 3.46 -11.05 2.03
CA ASP A 103 2.63 -10.77 3.20
C ASP A 103 2.18 -9.31 3.24
N VAL A 104 3.03 -8.40 2.76
CA VAL A 104 2.73 -6.97 2.68
C VAL A 104 3.23 -6.37 1.37
N VAL A 105 2.34 -5.67 0.67
CA VAL A 105 2.68 -4.90 -0.53
C VAL A 105 2.52 -3.42 -0.23
N VAL A 106 3.59 -2.64 -0.41
CA VAL A 106 3.57 -1.18 -0.37
C VAL A 106 3.43 -0.65 -1.79
N PHE A 107 2.39 0.14 -2.02
CA PHE A 107 2.09 0.75 -3.31
C PHE A 107 1.99 2.28 -3.18
N ASP A 108 3.06 2.94 -3.61
CA ASP A 108 3.23 4.40 -3.57
C ASP A 108 3.56 4.93 -4.98
N PRO A 109 2.60 4.90 -5.92
CA PRO A 109 2.85 5.36 -7.28
C PRO A 109 3.03 6.88 -7.33
N PRO A 110 3.73 7.42 -8.35
CA PRO A 110 3.81 8.87 -8.55
C PRO A 110 2.41 9.48 -8.67
N PHE A 111 2.11 10.47 -7.82
CA PHE A 111 0.75 10.92 -7.56
C PHE A 111 0.13 11.82 -8.64
N ASP A 112 0.96 12.56 -9.39
CA ASP A 112 0.51 13.50 -10.42
C ASP A 112 1.30 13.35 -11.73
N GLY A 113 0.60 13.52 -12.85
CA GLY A 113 1.20 13.42 -14.20
C GLY A 113 2.27 14.48 -14.51
N GLU A 114 2.31 15.59 -13.74
CA GLU A 114 3.39 16.59 -13.80
C GLU A 114 4.63 16.13 -13.01
N GLN A 115 4.47 15.55 -11.81
CA GLN A 115 5.58 14.95 -11.06
C GLN A 115 6.21 13.77 -11.79
N ALA A 116 5.41 12.99 -12.54
CA ALA A 116 5.94 11.94 -13.40
C ALA A 116 6.72 12.48 -14.62
N ARG A 117 6.35 13.67 -15.13
CA ARG A 117 7.07 14.34 -16.21
C ARG A 117 8.37 14.99 -15.74
N GLU A 118 8.41 15.49 -14.51
CA GLU A 118 9.57 16.18 -13.93
C GLU A 118 10.57 15.24 -13.26
N HIS A 119 10.14 14.11 -12.69
CA HIS A 119 11.02 13.22 -11.92
C HIS A 119 11.32 11.87 -12.57
N TYR A 120 10.55 11.46 -13.59
CA TYR A 120 10.66 10.14 -14.21
C TYR A 120 10.84 10.20 -15.74
N ASP A 121 11.32 11.31 -16.30
CA ASP A 121 11.50 11.49 -17.76
C ASP A 121 10.23 11.20 -18.60
N GLY A 122 9.04 11.33 -18.00
CA GLY A 122 7.77 10.96 -18.62
C GLY A 122 7.43 9.46 -18.58
N ARG A 123 8.25 8.62 -17.94
CA ARG A 123 7.93 7.21 -17.63
C ARG A 123 6.91 7.17 -16.49
N THR A 124 5.63 7.18 -16.85
CA THR A 124 4.53 7.01 -15.89
C THR A 124 4.16 5.54 -15.77
N VAL A 125 4.03 5.02 -14.55
CA VAL A 125 3.11 3.89 -14.32
C VAL A 125 1.70 4.44 -14.55
N GLY A 126 1.14 4.13 -15.72
CA GLY A 126 -0.21 4.53 -16.11
C GLY A 126 -0.36 5.99 -16.53
N ARG A 127 -0.41 6.25 -17.85
CA ARG A 127 -1.14 7.41 -18.38
C ARG A 127 -2.29 6.96 -19.28
N GLY A 128 -3.48 7.26 -18.80
CA GLY A 128 -4.81 7.11 -19.41
C GLY A 128 -5.85 7.10 -18.27
N PRO A 129 -6.97 7.83 -18.38
CA PRO A 129 -7.93 7.99 -17.27
C PRO A 129 -8.35 6.59 -16.80
N SER A 130 -8.11 6.31 -15.53
CA SER A 130 -8.45 5.07 -14.82
C SER A 130 -7.75 3.76 -15.25
N GLY A 131 -7.27 3.56 -16.49
CA GLY A 131 -6.90 2.20 -16.95
C GLY A 131 -5.70 1.53 -16.25
N GLY A 132 -4.58 2.24 -16.11
CA GLY A 132 -3.32 1.65 -15.61
C GLY A 132 -3.35 1.33 -14.11
N ILE A 133 -4.01 2.15 -13.31
CA ILE A 133 -4.05 1.97 -11.85
C ILE A 133 -4.85 0.72 -11.45
N TRP A 134 -5.91 0.39 -12.18
CA TRP A 134 -6.68 -0.83 -11.94
C TRP A 134 -5.88 -2.09 -12.30
N ALA A 135 -5.14 -2.06 -13.42
CA ALA A 135 -4.25 -3.16 -13.81
C ALA A 135 -3.15 -3.37 -12.75
N ALA A 136 -2.49 -2.29 -12.31
CA ALA A 136 -1.50 -2.32 -11.24
C ALA A 136 -2.09 -2.94 -9.95
N ARG A 137 -3.25 -2.46 -9.48
CA ARG A 137 -3.90 -3.01 -8.28
C ARG A 137 -4.26 -4.49 -8.42
N LYS A 138 -4.64 -4.95 -9.62
CA LYS A 138 -4.92 -6.36 -9.89
C LYS A 138 -3.65 -7.21 -9.84
N ALA A 139 -2.55 -6.75 -10.44
CA ALA A 139 -1.25 -7.41 -10.38
C ALA A 139 -0.77 -7.54 -8.92
N LEU A 140 -0.80 -6.44 -8.17
CA LEU A 140 -0.45 -6.44 -6.74
C LEU A 140 -1.35 -7.37 -5.91
N GLY A 141 -2.65 -7.42 -6.20
CA GLY A 141 -3.58 -8.34 -5.53
C GLY A 141 -3.27 -9.83 -5.78
N ARG A 142 -2.74 -10.16 -6.96
CA ARG A 142 -2.28 -11.52 -7.30
C ARG A 142 -1.00 -11.90 -6.58
N LEU A 143 -0.10 -10.94 -6.36
CA LEU A 143 1.16 -11.12 -5.65
C LEU A 143 0.98 -11.19 -4.12
N THR A 144 -0.12 -10.67 -3.59
CA THR A 144 -0.40 -10.67 -2.14
C THR A 144 -0.91 -12.04 -1.68
N CYS A 145 -0.35 -12.59 -0.61
CA CYS A 145 -0.79 -13.85 -0.02
C CYS A 145 -2.20 -13.73 0.62
N PRO A 146 -2.97 -14.84 0.75
CA PRO A 146 -4.19 -14.82 1.54
C PRO A 146 -3.92 -14.42 2.99
N GLY A 147 -4.65 -13.42 3.49
CA GLY A 147 -4.42 -12.82 4.80
C GLY A 147 -3.41 -11.66 4.82
N GLY A 148 -2.64 -11.50 3.73
CA GLY A 148 -1.70 -10.41 3.51
C GLY A 148 -2.38 -9.06 3.27
N ARG A 149 -1.57 -7.99 3.25
CA ARG A 149 -2.05 -6.60 3.17
C ARG A 149 -1.47 -5.87 1.96
N VAL A 150 -2.26 -4.95 1.40
CA VAL A 150 -1.77 -3.92 0.48
C VAL A 150 -1.94 -2.55 1.10
N LEU A 151 -0.84 -1.82 1.21
CA LEU A 151 -0.71 -0.47 1.73
C LEU A 151 -0.65 0.49 0.54
N SER A 152 -1.78 1.08 0.15
CA SER A 152 -1.83 2.02 -0.99
C SER A 152 -1.81 3.46 -0.51
N VAL A 153 -0.80 4.23 -0.93
CA VAL A 153 -0.71 5.66 -0.72
C VAL A 153 -1.30 6.39 -1.92
N GLY A 154 -2.04 7.50 -1.72
CA GLY A 154 -2.67 8.21 -2.83
C GLY A 154 -3.52 9.42 -2.46
N TRP A 155 -4.13 10.02 -3.49
CA TRP A 155 -5.08 11.13 -3.36
C TRP A 155 -6.50 10.71 -2.98
N ASN A 156 -6.78 9.41 -2.90
CA ASN A 156 -8.10 8.91 -2.57
C ASN A 156 -8.01 7.62 -1.74
N SER A 157 -9.13 7.27 -1.12
CA SER A 157 -9.27 6.11 -0.24
C SER A 157 -9.82 4.87 -0.95
N VAL A 158 -9.66 4.74 -2.27
CA VAL A 158 -10.18 3.57 -3.03
C VAL A 158 -9.40 2.30 -2.72
N GLY A 159 -8.06 2.37 -2.76
CA GLY A 159 -7.19 1.22 -2.51
C GLY A 159 -7.56 -0.02 -3.33
N LEU A 160 -7.41 -1.20 -2.75
CA LEU A 160 -7.79 -2.50 -3.31
C LEU A 160 -9.18 -2.98 -2.89
N SER A 161 -9.86 -2.32 -1.94
CA SER A 161 -11.21 -2.71 -1.48
C SER A 161 -12.33 -2.72 -2.55
N HIS A 162 -12.03 -2.29 -3.78
CA HIS A 162 -12.91 -2.43 -4.95
C HIS A 162 -12.83 -3.84 -5.58
N LEU A 163 -11.83 -4.64 -5.23
CA LEU A 163 -11.69 -6.04 -5.59
C LEU A 163 -12.43 -6.89 -4.54
N ASN A 164 -13.17 -7.89 -4.99
CA ASN A 164 -14.00 -8.73 -4.11
C ASN A 164 -13.18 -9.50 -3.06
N ASP A 165 -11.89 -9.75 -3.33
CA ASP A 165 -11.00 -10.53 -2.46
C ASP A 165 -10.37 -9.67 -1.34
N PHE A 166 -10.69 -8.38 -1.26
CA PHE A 166 -10.05 -7.43 -0.35
C PHE A 166 -11.04 -6.68 0.54
N GLU A 167 -10.71 -6.55 1.81
CA GLU A 167 -11.45 -5.75 2.78
C GLU A 167 -10.59 -4.65 3.39
N ARG A 168 -11.16 -3.44 3.48
CA ARG A 168 -10.53 -2.30 4.18
C ARG A 168 -10.34 -2.60 5.66
N GLU A 169 -9.08 -2.66 6.10
CA GLU A 169 -8.67 -2.80 7.51
C GLU A 169 -8.53 -1.42 8.19
N ALA A 170 -7.90 -0.45 7.52
CA ALA A 170 -7.70 0.89 8.08
C ALA A 170 -7.51 1.99 7.01
N VAL A 171 -7.79 3.23 7.39
CA VAL A 171 -7.45 4.44 6.61
C VAL A 171 -6.61 5.38 7.48
N HIS A 172 -5.52 5.89 6.93
CA HIS A 172 -4.72 6.94 7.54
C HIS A 172 -4.79 8.19 6.66
N LEU A 173 -5.11 9.33 7.25
CA LEU A 173 -5.09 10.63 6.58
C LEU A 173 -3.90 11.42 7.08
N PHE A 174 -2.98 11.75 6.17
CA PHE A 174 -1.83 12.59 6.44
C PHE A 174 -2.17 14.03 6.05
N GLN A 175 -2.47 14.83 7.07
CA GLN A 175 -2.91 16.21 6.94
C GLN A 175 -1.73 17.11 6.60
N ARG A 176 -1.88 17.89 5.53
CA ARG A 176 -0.83 18.79 5.06
C ARG A 176 -1.31 20.24 5.18
N PRO A 177 -0.54 21.14 5.81
CA PRO A 177 -0.94 22.54 5.90
C PRO A 177 -1.22 23.14 4.52
N GLN A 178 -2.46 23.62 4.30
CA GLN A 178 -2.91 24.29 3.08
C GLN A 178 -2.78 23.45 1.79
N LYS A 179 -2.67 22.12 1.88
CA LYS A 179 -2.66 21.20 0.74
C LYS A 179 -3.66 20.07 0.98
N PRO A 180 -4.15 19.37 -0.07
CA PRO A 180 -4.97 18.19 0.11
C PRO A 180 -4.29 17.15 1.00
N ASP A 181 -5.06 16.41 1.79
CA ASP A 181 -4.52 15.29 2.56
C ASP A 181 -4.00 14.19 1.63
N VAL A 182 -3.07 13.39 2.14
CA VAL A 182 -2.65 12.13 1.50
C VAL A 182 -3.27 10.97 2.26
N PHE A 183 -3.87 10.04 1.52
CA PHE A 183 -4.44 8.83 2.08
C PHE A 183 -3.41 7.72 2.06
N LEU A 184 -3.38 6.94 3.14
CA LEU A 184 -2.90 5.56 3.12
C LEU A 184 -4.10 4.66 3.43
N THR A 185 -4.31 3.69 2.57
CA THR A 185 -5.32 2.64 2.76
C THR A 185 -4.64 1.32 3.04
N VAL A 186 -5.16 0.59 4.02
CA VAL A 186 -4.71 -0.75 4.38
C VAL A 186 -5.82 -1.71 4.03
N ASP A 187 -5.62 -2.50 2.97
CA ASP A 187 -6.59 -3.47 2.50
C ASP A 187 -6.05 -4.89 2.69
N ARG A 188 -6.81 -5.76 3.35
CA ARG A 188 -6.43 -7.15 3.62
C ARG A 188 -7.06 -8.08 2.61
N LYS A 189 -6.29 -9.02 2.06
CA LYS A 189 -6.80 -10.09 1.21
C LYS A 189 -7.53 -11.14 2.05
N THR A 190 -8.84 -11.28 1.87
CA THR A 190 -9.68 -12.19 2.66
C THR A 190 -9.92 -13.53 1.97
N GLN A 191 -9.80 -13.59 0.64
CA GLN A 191 -10.08 -14.81 -0.11
C GLN A 191 -8.83 -15.67 -0.31
N THR A 192 -9.00 -16.98 -0.10
CA THR A 192 -8.00 -18.01 -0.40
C THR A 192 -8.37 -18.66 -1.74
N THR A 193 -7.42 -18.85 -2.65
CA THR A 193 -7.65 -19.64 -3.88
C THR A 193 -7.94 -21.10 -3.53
N LEU A 194 -8.74 -21.80 -4.33
CA LEU A 194 -9.07 -23.22 -4.11
C LEU A 194 -7.81 -24.12 -4.03
N ALA A 195 -6.75 -23.76 -4.76
CA ALA A 195 -5.45 -24.44 -4.68
C ALA A 195 -4.82 -24.36 -3.27
N ASN A 196 -4.99 -23.24 -2.57
CA ASN A 196 -4.45 -23.03 -1.23
C ASN A 196 -5.28 -23.70 -0.13
N ALA A 197 -6.59 -23.85 -0.34
CA ALA A 197 -7.44 -24.62 0.58
C ALA A 197 -7.00 -26.10 0.63
N ALA A 198 -6.63 -26.67 -0.52
CA ALA A 198 -6.15 -28.05 -0.61
C ALA A 198 -4.76 -28.26 0.02
N ASN A 199 -3.83 -27.31 -0.14
CA ASN A 199 -2.49 -27.42 0.45
C ASN A 199 -2.49 -27.27 1.99
N ARG A 200 -3.39 -26.45 2.57
CA ARG A 200 -3.53 -26.34 4.03
C ARG A 200 -4.14 -27.59 4.67
N SER A 201 -5.06 -28.28 3.98
CA SER A 201 -5.61 -29.57 4.47
C SER A 201 -4.57 -30.68 4.47
N VAL A 202 -3.66 -30.72 3.50
CA VAL A 202 -2.58 -31.74 3.46
C VAL A 202 -1.51 -31.46 4.51
N GLY A 203 -1.13 -30.20 4.75
CA GLY A 203 -0.15 -29.85 5.79
C GLY A 203 -0.62 -30.16 7.22
N ALA A 204 -1.91 -29.95 7.50
CA ALA A 204 -2.51 -30.24 8.81
C ALA A 204 -2.64 -31.75 9.13
N GLU A 205 -2.61 -32.62 8.11
CA GLU A 205 -2.59 -34.08 8.28
C GLU A 205 -1.18 -34.63 8.53
N VAL A 206 -0.14 -33.92 8.08
CA VAL A 206 1.27 -34.33 8.25
C VAL A 206 1.81 -33.96 9.64
N GLU A 207 1.33 -32.88 10.26
CA GLU A 207 1.73 -32.49 11.63
C GLU A 207 1.04 -33.30 12.75
N GLN A 208 0.15 -34.24 12.40
CA GLN A 208 -0.53 -35.13 13.35
C GLN A 208 0.03 -36.57 13.34
N GLN A 209 1.19 -36.82 12.71
CA GLN A 209 1.87 -38.12 12.70
C GLN A 209 3.23 -38.09 13.39
#